data_AF-A0A3M1G3Y7-F1
#
_entry.id   AF-A0A3M1G3Y7-F1
#
_cell.length_a   1.000
_cell.length_b   1.000
_cell.length_c   1.000
_cell.angle_alpha   90.00
_cell.angle_beta   90.00
_cell.angle_gamma   90.00
#
_symmetry.space_group_name_H-M   'P 1'
#
loop_
_entity.id
_entity.type
_entity.pdbx_description
1 polymer ?
#
loop_
_entity_poly.entity_id
_entity_poly.type
_entity_poly.pdbx_seq_one_letter_code
_entity_poly.pdbx_strand_id
1 'polypeptide(L)' 'AIDFGVYGVPETYVVSRAGRIVHRHVGPLTPADLRETVLPLLASLAQDAGR' A
#
# COMPACT_ATOMS: atom_id res chain seq x y z
N ALA A 1 -14.09 28.79 15.08
CA ALA A 1 -13.26 28.41 13.92
C ALA A 1 -13.51 26.94 13.64
N ILE A 2 -13.79 26.55 12.40
CA ILE A 2 -13.96 25.14 12.02
C ILE A 2 -12.56 24.63 11.70
N ASP A 3 -12.09 23.67 12.50
CA ASP A 3 -10.84 22.96 12.26
C ASP A 3 -11.14 21.87 11.22
N PHE A 4 -10.79 22.11 9.95
CA PHE A 4 -11.04 21.16 8.86
C PHE A 4 -9.97 20.05 8.86
N GLY A 5 -9.82 19.36 10.00
CA GLY A 5 -8.94 18.21 10.21
C GLY A 5 -8.85 17.35 8.95
N VAL A 6 -7.68 17.43 8.31
CA VAL A 6 -7.43 17.09 6.91
C VAL A 6 -8.13 15.80 6.49
N TYR A 7 -9.05 15.91 5.54
CA TYR A 7 -9.83 14.80 5.00
C TYR A 7 -8.90 13.85 4.22
N GLY A 8 -8.51 12.77 4.88
CA GLY A 8 -7.55 11.78 4.39
C GLY A 8 -7.92 11.21 3.03
N VAL A 9 -7.06 11.49 2.04
CA VAL A 9 -6.89 10.78 0.76
C VAL A 9 -5.63 11.34 0.09
N PRO A 10 -4.88 10.57 -0.70
CA PRO A 10 -5.22 9.24 -1.23
C PRO A 10 -4.94 8.08 -0.27
N GLU A 11 -5.48 6.90 -0.61
CA GLU A 11 -5.10 5.62 -0.04
C GLU A 11 -4.71 4.66 -1.17
N THR A 12 -3.76 3.76 -0.93
CA THR A 12 -3.31 2.76 -1.90
C THR A 12 -3.34 1.37 -1.26
N TYR A 13 -3.82 0.38 -2.00
CA TYR A 13 -3.95 -0.99 -1.50
C TYR A 13 -3.13 -1.95 -2.35
N VAL A 14 -2.48 -2.92 -1.70
CA VAL A 14 -1.85 -4.06 -2.38
C VAL A 14 -2.75 -5.28 -2.20
N VAL A 15 -3.15 -5.87 -3.31
CA VAL A 15 -4.05 -7.02 -3.37
C VAL A 15 -3.27 -8.22 -3.92
N SER A 16 -3.27 -9.32 -3.16
CA SER A 16 -2.65 -10.58 -3.56
C SER A 16 -3.43 -11.28 -4.68
N ARG A 17 -2.82 -12.28 -5.32
CA ARG A 17 -3.48 -13.11 -6.35
C ARG A 17 -4.76 -13.81 -5.86
N ALA A 18 -4.86 -14.09 -4.56
CA ALA A 18 -6.06 -14.67 -3.93
C ALA A 18 -7.17 -13.64 -3.69
N GLY A 19 -7.04 -12.40 -4.19
CA GLY A 19 -8.02 -11.33 -3.99
C GLY A 19 -8.03 -10.72 -2.58
N ARG A 20 -7.04 -11.05 -1.74
CA ARG A 20 -6.95 -10.52 -0.36
C ARG A 20 -6.09 -9.25 -0.34
N ILE A 21 -6.58 -8.23 0.36
CA ILE A 21 -5.76 -7.07 0.73
C ILE A 21 -4.68 -7.53 1.70
N VAL A 22 -3.43 -7.29 1.34
CA VAL A 22 -2.26 -7.66 2.16
C VAL A 22 -1.52 -6.43 2.68
N HIS A 23 -1.81 -5.24 2.13
CA HIS A 23 -1.29 -3.98 2.63
C HIS A 23 -2.20 -2.81 2.26
N ARG A 24 -2.24 -1.80 3.12
CA ARG A 24 -2.93 -0.52 2.94
C ARG A 24 -1.96 0.60 3.30
N HIS A 25 -1.75 1.52 2.36
CA HIS A 25 -1.00 2.76 2.54
C HIS A 25 -1.97 3.93 2.66
N VAL A 26 -1.79 4.77 3.68
CA VAL A 26 -2.64 5.93 3.95
C VAL A 26 -1.84 7.20 3.69
N GLY A 27 -2.38 8.08 2.86
CA GLY A 27 -1.74 9.32 2.44
C GLY A 27 -1.08 9.23 1.06
N PRO A 28 -0.47 10.33 0.58
CA PRO A 28 0.24 10.37 -0.70
C PRO A 28 1.29 9.26 -0.78
N LEU A 29 1.34 8.58 -1.92
CA LEU A 29 2.36 7.57 -2.18
C LEU A 29 3.64 8.26 -2.66
N THR A 30 4.70 8.18 -1.86
CA THR A 30 6.00 8.77 -2.17
C THR A 30 6.94 7.74 -2.82
N PRO A 31 8.02 8.17 -3.48
CA PRO A 31 9.05 7.26 -3.98
C PRO A 31 9.74 6.44 -2.89
N ALA A 32 9.79 6.92 -1.64
CA ALA A 32 10.33 6.18 -0.52
C ALA A 32 9.41 5.02 -0.14
N ASP A 33 8.10 5.28 -0.02
CA ASP A 33 7.09 4.25 0.25
C ASP A 33 7.15 3.12 -0.79
N LEU A 34 7.36 3.47 -2.05
CA LEU A 34 7.53 2.50 -3.12
C LEU A 34 8.75 1.62 -2.91
N ARG A 35 9.93 2.21 -2.65
CA ARG A 35 11.20 1.47 -2.56
C ARG A 35 11.31 0.64 -1.29
N GLU A 36 10.83 1.18 -0.18
CA GLU A 36 11.05 0.61 1.15
C GLU A 36 9.93 -0.36 1.54
N THR A 37 8.71 -0.13 1.04
CA THR A 37 7.53 -0.92 1.46
C THR A 37 6.89 -1.66 0.29
N VAL A 38 6.44 -0.95 -0.75
CA VAL A 38 5.56 -1.55 -1.77
C VAL A 38 6.33 -2.55 -2.64
N LEU A 39 7.49 -2.19 -3.18
CA LEU A 39 8.26 -3.06 -4.09
C LEU A 39 8.77 -4.33 -3.39
N PRO A 40 9.36 -4.27 -2.17
CA PRO A 40 9.74 -5.49 -1.44
C PRO A 40 8.54 -6.40 -1.13
N LEU A 41 7.40 -5.83 -0.75
CA LEU A 41 6.17 -6.58 -0.51
C LEU A 41 5.71 -7.32 -1.78
N LEU A 42 5.67 -6.62 -2.92
CA LEU A 42 5.30 -7.23 -4.20
C LEU A 42 6.25 -8.37 -4.60
N ALA A 43 7.56 -8.20 -4.36
CA ALA A 43 8.54 -9.24 -4.61
C ALA A 43 8.26 -10.49 -3.75
N SER A 44 7.98 -10.32 -2.45
CA SER A 44 7.60 -11.42 -1.56
C SER A 44 6.37 -12.17 -2.06
N LEU A 45 5.30 -11.43 -2.40
CA LEU A 45 4.04 -12.01 -2.89
C LEU A 45 4.21 -12.76 -4.22
N ALA A 46 5.15 -12.32 -5.06
CA ALA A 46 5.48 -13.03 -6.29
C ALA A 46 6.18 -14.37 -6.03
N GLN A 47 7.01 -14.47 -4.99
CA GLN A 47 7.64 -15.74 -4.58
C GLN A 47 6.62 -16.69 -3.97
N ASP A 48 5.71 -16.18 -3.14
CA ASP A 48 4.69 -16.99 -2.47
C ASP A 48 3.70 -17.63 -3.46
N ALA A 49 3.50 -17.03 -4.63
CA ALA A 49 2.63 -17.58 -5.68
C ALA A 49 3.23 -18.79 -6.42
N GLY A 50 4.54 -19.04 -6.26
CA GLY A 50 5.23 -20.18 -6.87
C GLY A 50 5.32 -21.42 -5.96
N ARG A 51 4.81 -21.32 -4.72
CA ARG A 51 4.72 -22.41 -3.75
C ARG A 51 3.30 -22.96 -3.71
#